data_AF-A0A1G6V9M3-F1
#
_entry.id   AF-A0A1G6V9M3-F1
#
_cell.length_a   1.000
_cell.length_b   1.000
_cell.length_c   1.000
_cell.angle_alpha   90.00
_cell.angle_beta   90.00
_cell.angle_gamma   90.00
#
_symmetry.space_group_name_H-M   'P 1'
#
loop_
_entity.id
_entity.type
_entity.pdbx_description
1 polymer ?
#
loop_
_entity_poly.entity_id
_entity_poly.type
_entity_poly.pdbx_seq_one_letter_code
_entity_poly.pdbx_strand_id
1 'polypeptide(L)' 'MQHLLLVAATILTSDPVPEDEDVVAGWPGFVIFIGLILAVAVLGYFLTKQLKRTEANRKAGVFGPVDDEEPRDPEEPRS' A
#
# COMPACT_ATOMS: atom_id res chain seq x y z
N MET A 1 -8.06 -8.74 -46.41
CA MET A 1 -7.33 -10.02 -46.36
C MET A 1 -5.81 -9.88 -46.22
N GLN A 2 -5.18 -8.82 -46.75
CA GLN A 2 -3.75 -8.52 -46.56
C GLN A 2 -3.32 -8.41 -45.07
N HIS A 3 -4.14 -7.77 -44.23
CA HIS A 3 -3.82 -7.58 -42.81
C HIS A 3 -3.82 -8.89 -42.01
N LEU A 4 -4.62 -9.88 -42.41
CA LEU A 4 -4.64 -11.20 -41.77
C LEU A 4 -3.35 -11.98 -42.05
N LEU A 5 -2.81 -11.84 -43.27
CA LEU A 5 -1.54 -12.43 -43.67
C LEU A 5 -0.35 -11.77 -42.95
N LEU A 6 -0.39 -10.45 -42.76
CA LEU A 6 0.65 -9.74 -42.00
C LEU A 6 0.64 -10.13 -40.51
N VAL A 7 -0.55 -10.21 -39.90
CA VAL A 7 -0.70 -10.66 -38.50
C VAL A 7 -0.22 -12.10 -38.33
N ALA A 8 -0.61 -13.01 -39.23
CA ALA A 8 -0.14 -14.39 -39.20
C ALA A 8 1.39 -14.49 -39.38
N ALA A 9 1.96 -13.72 -40.32
CA ALA A 9 3.40 -13.69 -40.55
C ALA A 9 4.16 -13.15 -39.32
N THR A 10 3.64 -12.13 -38.64
CA THR A 10 4.26 -11.60 -37.40
C THR A 10 4.18 -12.57 -36.23
N ILE A 11 3.09 -13.33 -36.09
CA ILE A 11 2.94 -14.33 -35.02
C ILE A 11 3.92 -15.50 -35.24
N LEU A 12 4.07 -15.98 -36.48
CA LEU A 12 5.02 -17.06 -36.81
C LEU A 12 6.49 -16.67 -36.63
N THR A 13 6.83 -15.39 -36.68
CA THR A 13 8.21 -14.90 -36.56
C THR A 13 8.57 -14.41 -35.16
N SER A 14 7.60 -14.26 -34.24
CA SER A 14 7.80 -13.54 -32.97
C SER A 14 7.47 -14.34 -31.71
N ASP A 15 7.70 -15.65 -31.67
CA ASP A 15 7.61 -16.38 -30.40
C ASP A 15 8.63 -17.52 -30.30
N PRO A 16 9.89 -17.23 -29.89
CA PRO A 16 10.63 -18.24 -29.18
C PRO A 16 9.92 -18.45 -27.84
N VAL A 17 9.29 -19.62 -27.67
CA VAL A 17 8.80 -20.05 -26.36
C VAL A 17 9.98 -19.87 -25.39
N PRO A 18 9.88 -18.95 -24.41
CA PRO A 18 11.00 -18.69 -23.52
C PRO A 18 11.33 -20.00 -22.81
N GLU A 19 12.60 -20.41 -22.89
CA GLU A 19 13.07 -21.58 -22.16
C GLU A 19 12.83 -21.34 -20.66
N ASP A 20 12.56 -22.38 -19.88
CA ASP A 20 12.18 -22.27 -18.45
C ASP A 20 13.18 -21.48 -17.59
N GLU A 21 14.38 -21.20 -18.10
CA GLU A 21 15.44 -20.42 -17.47
C GLU A 21 15.25 -18.89 -17.63
N ASP A 22 14.45 -18.43 -18.60
CA ASP A 22 14.12 -17.02 -18.84
C ASP A 22 13.10 -16.45 -17.83
N VAL A 23 12.41 -17.33 -17.08
CA VAL A 23 11.44 -16.94 -16.04
C VAL A 23 12.05 -16.82 -14.65
N VAL A 24 13.35 -17.07 -14.50
CA VAL A 24 14.06 -16.70 -13.27
C VAL A 24 14.28 -15.20 -13.33
N ALA A 25 13.53 -14.46 -12.49
CA ALA A 25 13.71 -13.04 -12.34
C ALA A 25 15.19 -12.78 -12.01
N GLY A 26 15.93 -12.31 -13.02
CA GLY A 26 17.35 -12.04 -12.87
C GLY A 26 17.58 -11.03 -11.74
N TRP A 27 18.83 -10.64 -11.54
CA TRP A 27 19.22 -9.64 -10.54
C TRP A 27 18.25 -8.44 -10.36
N PRO A 28 17.61 -7.88 -11.41
CA PRO A 28 16.58 -6.84 -11.25
C PRO A 28 15.36 -7.24 -10.40
N GLY A 29 14.85 -8.47 -10.54
CA GLY A 29 13.70 -8.93 -9.77
C GLY A 29 13.99 -9.03 -8.27
N PHE A 30 15.21 -9.46 -7.92
CA PHE A 30 15.69 -9.44 -6.55
C PHE A 30 15.72 -8.02 -5.96
N VAL A 31 16.22 -7.03 -6.72
CA VAL A 31 16.25 -5.62 -6.30
C VAL A 31 14.83 -5.09 -6.07
N ILE A 32 13.89 -5.38 -6.97
CA ILE A 32 12.49 -4.97 -6.83
C ILE A 32 11.88 -5.59 -5.57
N PHE A 33 12.13 -6.88 -5.31
CA PHE A 33 11.62 -7.57 -4.14
C PHE A 33 12.12 -6.94 -2.82
N ILE A 34 13.42 -6.66 -2.73
CA ILE A 34 13.99 -5.94 -1.57
C ILE A 34 13.41 -4.52 -1.47
N GLY A 35 13.25 -3.82 -2.60
CA GLY A 35 12.62 -2.51 -2.65
C GLY A 35 11.20 -2.51 -2.07
N LEU A 36 10.40 -3.53 -2.39
CA LEU A 36 9.05 -3.71 -1.85
C LEU A 36 9.07 -3.95 -0.33
N ILE A 37 9.99 -4.80 0.16
CA ILE A 37 10.14 -5.03 1.60
C ILE A 37 10.49 -3.73 2.33
N LEU A 38 11.45 -2.97 1.80
CA LEU A 38 11.85 -1.69 2.38
C LEU A 38 10.69 -0.68 2.34
N ALA A 39 9.94 -0.61 1.25
CA ALA A 39 8.77 0.26 1.14
C ALA A 39 7.73 -0.05 2.23
N VAL A 40 7.41 -1.32 2.45
CA VAL A 40 6.49 -1.76 3.51
C VAL A 40 7.05 -1.47 4.91
N ALA A 41 8.33 -1.76 5.14
CA ALA A 41 8.98 -1.49 6.43
C ALA A 41 8.97 0.01 6.77
N VAL A 42 9.28 0.85 5.78
CA VAL A 42 9.24 2.31 5.90
C VAL A 42 7.81 2.77 6.20
N LEU A 43 6.82 2.30 5.44
CA LEU A 43 5.42 2.66 5.67
C LEU A 43 4.95 2.27 7.08
N GLY A 44 5.25 1.04 7.50
CA GLY A 44 4.92 0.55 8.85
C GLY A 44 5.62 1.33 9.96
N TYR A 45 6.87 1.73 9.74
CA TYR A 45 7.62 2.58 10.68
C TYR A 45 6.97 3.96 10.83
N PHE A 46 6.63 4.63 9.72
CA PHE A 46 5.99 5.94 9.76
C PHE A 46 4.61 5.87 10.41
N LEU A 47 3.79 4.88 10.07
CA LEU A 47 2.49 4.68 10.68
C LEU A 47 2.61 4.48 12.20
N THR A 48 3.46 3.54 12.62
CA THR A 48 3.66 3.23 14.04
C THR A 48 4.21 4.43 14.81
N LYS A 49 5.14 5.20 14.21
CA LYS A 49 5.70 6.41 14.81
C LYS A 49 4.64 7.48 15.04
N GLN A 50 3.73 7.67 14.08
CA GLN A 50 2.64 8.65 14.23
C GLN A 50 1.65 8.21 15.33
N LEU A 51 1.24 6.94 15.34
CA LEU A 51 0.34 6.42 16.38
C LEU A 51 0.94 6.61 17.79
N LYS A 52 2.20 6.22 17.98
CA LYS A 52 2.91 6.40 19.26
C LYS A 52 3.03 7.86 19.68
N ARG A 53 3.25 8.78 18.72
CA ARG A 53 3.35 10.21 19.00
C ARG A 53 2.03 10.79 19.45
N THR A 54 0.92 10.37 18.83
CA THR A 54 -0.44 10.76 19.24
C THR A 54 -0.75 10.26 20.64
N GLU A 55 -0.45 8.99 20.95
CA GLU A 55 -0.63 8.43 22.30
C GLU A 55 0.23 9.14 23.34
N ALA A 56 1.49 9.43 23.03
CA ALA A 56 2.39 10.17 23.91
C ALA A 56 1.85 11.58 24.20
N ASN A 57 1.35 12.29 23.19
CA ASN A 57 0.76 13.62 23.35
C ASN A 57 -0.56 13.58 24.14
N ARG A 58 -1.39 12.55 23.93
CA ARG A 58 -2.60 12.29 24.74
C ARG A 58 -2.22 12.10 26.21
N LYS A 59 -1.25 11.23 26.48
CA LYS A 59 -0.76 10.96 27.85
C LYS A 59 -0.13 12.20 28.49
N ALA A 60 0.57 13.01 27.71
CA ALA A 60 1.20 14.24 28.16
C ALA A 60 0.23 15.42 28.29
N GLY A 61 -1.07 15.23 27.98
CA GLY A 61 -2.08 16.28 28.09
C GLY A 61 -1.85 17.48 27.16
N VAL A 62 -1.08 17.31 26.09
CA VAL A 62 -0.61 18.42 25.21
C VAL A 62 -1.77 19.10 24.50
N PHE A 63 -2.88 18.40 24.26
CA PHE A 63 -4.04 18.93 23.55
C PHE A 63 -5.14 19.51 24.47
N GLY A 64 -4.85 19.71 25.77
CA GLY A 64 -5.83 20.22 26.73
C GLY A 64 -6.83 19.15 27.21
N PRO A 65 -7.68 19.46 28.21
CA PRO A 65 -8.73 18.54 28.63
C PRO A 65 -9.60 18.21 27.42
N VAL A 66 -9.72 16.92 27.10
CA VAL A 66 -10.84 16.46 26.29
C VAL A 66 -12.01 16.54 27.25
N ASP A 67 -12.91 17.49 27.02
CA ASP A 67 -14.22 17.42 27.65
C ASP A 67 -14.83 16.11 27.15
N ASP A 68 -14.66 15.04 27.93
CA ASP A 68 -15.48 13.84 27.87
C ASP A 68 -16.88 14.27 28.34
N GLU A 69 -17.49 15.23 27.64
CA GLU A 69 -18.92 15.50 27.71
C GLU A 69 -19.57 14.21 27.18
N GLU A 70 -19.79 13.31 28.13
CA GLU A 70 -20.85 12.32 28.14
C GLU A 70 -22.01 12.85 27.27
N PRO A 71 -22.49 12.08 26.28
CA PRO A 71 -23.50 12.56 25.35
C PRO A 71 -24.59 13.25 26.16
N ARG A 72 -24.71 14.58 26.02
CA ARG A 72 -25.73 15.36 26.72
C ARG A 72 -27.06 14.77 26.29
N ASP A 73 -27.60 13.90 27.15
CA ASP A 73 -28.96 13.42 27.03
C ASP A 73 -29.80 14.70 26.95
N PRO A 74 -30.51 14.96 25.84
CA PRO A 74 -31.29 16.17 25.71
C PRO A 74 -32.30 16.16 26.85
N GLU A 75 -32.01 16.88 27.93
CA GLU A 75 -32.82 16.94 29.13
C GLU A 75 -34.28 17.11 28.71
N GLU A 76 -35.05 16.07 29.02
CA GLU A 76 -36.50 16.08 29.01
C GLU A 76 -36.98 17.35 29.71
N PRO A 77 -37.71 18.25 29.02
CA PRO A 77 -38.15 19.49 29.63
C PRO A 77 -39.14 19.15 30.74
N ARG A 78 -38.71 19.36 31.99
CA ARG A 78 -39.57 19.27 33.18
C ARG A 78 -40.78 20.18 33.00
N SER A 79 -41.97 19.59 32.87
CA SER A 79 -43.28 20.23 33.02
C SER A 79 -44.14 19.45 34.00
#